data_AF-A0A315U0J4-F1
#
_entry.id   AF-A0A315U0J4-F1
#
_cell.length_a   1.000
_cell.length_b   1.000
_cell.length_c   1.000
_cell.angle_alpha   90.00
_cell.angle_beta   90.00
_cell.angle_gamma   90.00
#
_symmetry.space_group_name_H-M   'P 1'
#
loop_
_entity.id
_entity.type
_entity.pdbx_description
1 polymer ?
#
loop_
_entity_poly.entity_id
_entity_poly.type
_entity_poly.pdbx_seq_one_letter_code
_entity_poly.pdbx_strand_id
1 'polypeptide(L)'
;MISSTITHDWSVPKSGTPFHTDHENPVPIAPPPAAPLPTLYAIGAGQHPSDTPPYDQLSFRFNGGFPSYDVEVVPELVADGSGQPIDMPGTGTILEVTFHGAQAHTADGKASTVTSAPAPSIGYKALTSYAPAGDFEGVLTYGIGVGRPMSTVPETKVRVYEVEKIEQGQHLYVVAIQLDATAWK
;
A
#
# COMPACT_ATOMS: atom_id res chain seq x y z
N MET A 1 -0.88 -17.64 -10.45
CA MET A 1 -1.01 -16.23 -10.87
C MET A 1 -1.95 -16.21 -12.05
N ILE A 2 -2.96 -15.33 -12.05
CA ILE A 2 -3.88 -15.14 -13.18
C ILE A 2 -3.36 -14.01 -14.07
N SER A 3 -3.12 -12.85 -13.47
CA SER A 3 -2.72 -11.64 -14.18
C SER A 3 -1.75 -10.83 -13.32
N SER A 4 -1.00 -9.96 -13.98
CA SER A 4 -0.17 -8.97 -13.32
C SER A 4 0.02 -7.74 -14.18
N THR A 5 -0.04 -6.55 -13.58
CA THR A 5 0.00 -5.27 -14.28
C THR A 5 0.90 -4.29 -13.54
N ILE A 6 1.76 -3.57 -14.27
CA ILE A 6 2.44 -2.38 -13.73
C ILE A 6 1.49 -1.20 -13.97
N THR A 7 0.88 -0.66 -12.92
CA THR A 7 -0.03 0.49 -13.03
C THR A 7 0.75 1.80 -13.09
N HIS A 8 1.84 1.88 -12.33
CA HIS A 8 2.80 2.99 -12.38
C HIS A 8 4.21 2.43 -12.40
N ASP A 9 4.99 2.70 -13.45
CA ASP A 9 6.39 2.29 -13.53
C ASP A 9 7.31 3.28 -12.81
N TRP A 10 8.58 2.90 -12.65
CA TRP A 10 9.61 3.62 -11.89
C TRP A 10 9.64 5.12 -12.14
N SER A 11 8.99 5.87 -11.24
CA SER A 11 8.92 7.32 -11.26
C SER A 11 8.68 7.85 -9.84
N VAL A 12 8.69 9.16 -9.65
CA VAL A 12 8.63 9.76 -8.32
C VAL A 12 7.24 10.39 -8.14
N PRO A 13 6.37 9.85 -7.27
CA PRO A 13 5.12 10.52 -6.93
C PRO A 13 5.46 11.83 -6.21
N LYS A 14 4.69 12.90 -6.48
CA LYS A 14 4.96 14.23 -5.95
C LYS A 14 3.79 14.70 -5.11
N SER A 15 4.08 15.56 -4.14
CA SER A 15 3.02 16.24 -3.41
C SER A 15 2.14 17.05 -4.37
N GLY A 16 0.82 16.89 -4.28
CA GLY A 16 -0.19 17.47 -5.16
C GLY A 16 -0.26 16.84 -6.57
N THR A 17 0.51 15.78 -6.84
CA THR A 17 0.43 15.02 -8.10
C THR A 17 0.66 13.53 -7.81
N PRO A 18 -0.32 12.88 -7.15
CA PRO A 18 -0.21 11.48 -6.78
C PRO A 18 -0.16 10.58 -8.02
N PHE A 19 0.36 9.38 -7.83
CA PHE A 19 -0.01 8.28 -8.71
C PHE A 19 -1.44 7.89 -8.42
N HIS A 20 -2.29 7.90 -9.44
CA HIS A 20 -3.70 7.61 -9.33
C HIS A 20 -4.07 6.41 -10.19
N THR A 21 -4.75 5.43 -9.60
CA THR A 21 -5.32 4.27 -10.31
C THR A 21 -6.78 4.09 -9.91
N ASP A 22 -7.65 3.99 -10.92
CA ASP A 22 -9.07 3.71 -10.75
C ASP A 22 -9.40 2.23 -10.98
N HIS A 23 -10.29 1.69 -10.14
CA HIS A 23 -10.90 0.38 -10.31
C HIS A 23 -12.42 0.46 -10.10
N GLU A 24 -13.17 -0.28 -10.93
CA GLU A 24 -14.61 -0.44 -10.75
C GLU A 24 -14.89 -1.67 -9.88
N ASN A 25 -15.44 -1.46 -8.69
CA ASN A 25 -15.91 -2.53 -7.81
C ASN A 25 -17.44 -2.58 -7.81
N PRO A 26 -18.08 -3.34 -8.71
CA PRO A 26 -19.53 -3.43 -8.75
C PRO A 26 -20.05 -4.09 -7.48
N VAL A 27 -21.05 -3.48 -6.85
CA VAL A 27 -21.72 -4.08 -5.68
C VAL A 27 -22.32 -5.43 -6.08
N PRO A 28 -22.04 -6.52 -5.35
CA PRO A 28 -22.61 -7.83 -5.64
C PRO A 28 -24.14 -7.78 -5.59
N ILE A 29 -24.81 -8.09 -6.71
CA ILE A 29 -26.28 -8.11 -6.81
C ILE A 29 -26.86 -9.49 -6.41
N ALA A 30 -26.00 -10.49 -6.18
CA ALA A 30 -26.40 -11.88 -5.91
C ALA A 30 -26.28 -12.30 -4.42
N PRO A 31 -27.20 -13.15 -3.89
CA PRO A 31 -27.09 -13.70 -2.53
C PRO A 31 -26.14 -14.91 -2.42
N PRO A 32 -25.40 -15.07 -1.30
CA PRO A 32 -25.22 -14.09 -0.24
C PRO A 32 -24.32 -12.93 -0.74
N PRO A 33 -24.62 -11.67 -0.37
CA PRO A 33 -23.79 -10.54 -0.78
C PRO A 33 -22.34 -10.74 -0.29
N ALA A 34 -21.36 -10.55 -1.17
CA ALA A 34 -19.98 -10.38 -0.72
C ALA A 34 -19.83 -9.04 0.02
N ALA A 35 -18.71 -8.85 0.73
CA ALA A 35 -18.41 -7.55 1.32
C ALA A 35 -18.50 -6.47 0.22
N PRO A 36 -19.19 -5.34 0.47
CA PRO A 36 -19.47 -4.36 -0.58
C PRO A 36 -18.19 -3.69 -1.10
N LEU A 37 -17.10 -3.75 -0.33
CA LEU A 37 -15.81 -3.15 -0.63
C LEU A 37 -14.69 -4.20 -0.61
N PRO A 38 -13.69 -4.10 -1.51
CA PRO A 38 -12.38 -4.70 -1.32
C PRO A 38 -11.91 -4.65 0.15
N THR A 39 -11.61 -5.81 0.71
CA THR A 39 -11.28 -5.93 2.13
C THR A 39 -9.81 -6.30 2.30
N LEU A 40 -9.03 -5.41 2.92
CA LEU A 40 -7.63 -5.66 3.24
C LEU A 40 -7.55 -6.75 4.31
N TYR A 41 -6.81 -7.83 4.03
CA TYR A 41 -6.69 -8.96 4.96
C TYR A 41 -5.25 -9.28 5.36
N ALA A 42 -4.26 -8.81 4.60
CA ALA A 42 -2.86 -9.00 4.93
C ALA A 42 -1.97 -7.89 4.35
N ILE A 43 -0.89 -7.61 5.08
CA ILE A 43 0.21 -6.77 4.64
C ILE A 43 1.48 -7.64 4.62
N GLY A 44 2.33 -7.45 3.63
CA GLY A 44 3.61 -8.16 3.55
C GLY A 44 4.74 -7.24 3.12
N ALA A 45 5.93 -7.47 3.66
CA ALA A 45 7.15 -6.78 3.24
C ALA A 45 8.13 -7.79 2.63
N GLY A 46 8.96 -7.35 1.68
CA GLY A 46 10.00 -8.17 1.06
C GLY A 46 11.14 -7.37 0.47
N GLN A 47 12.31 -7.99 0.34
CA GLN A 47 13.49 -7.43 -0.32
C GLN A 47 13.80 -8.19 -1.59
N HIS A 48 14.15 -7.47 -2.65
CA HIS A 48 14.44 -8.01 -3.97
C HIS A 48 15.80 -7.52 -4.47
N PRO A 49 16.92 -7.91 -3.81
CA PRO A 49 18.25 -7.38 -4.12
C PRO A 49 18.83 -7.86 -5.45
N SER A 50 18.29 -8.94 -6.03
CA SER A 50 18.76 -9.52 -7.29
C SER A 50 18.00 -9.04 -8.52
N ASP A 51 16.92 -8.28 -8.33
CA ASP A 51 16.16 -7.69 -9.44
C ASP A 51 16.89 -6.46 -10.01
N THR A 52 16.47 -6.01 -11.19
CA THR A 52 17.07 -4.85 -11.88
C THR A 52 15.98 -3.83 -12.25
N PRO A 53 15.89 -2.68 -11.55
CA PRO A 53 16.65 -2.31 -10.36
C PRO A 53 16.29 -3.18 -9.14
N PRO A 54 17.16 -3.29 -8.12
CA PRO A 54 16.79 -3.90 -6.85
C PRO A 54 15.71 -3.05 -6.17
N TYR A 55 14.82 -3.68 -5.40
CA TYR A 55 13.78 -2.94 -4.67
C TYR A 55 13.42 -3.57 -3.33
N ASP A 56 12.90 -2.74 -2.43
CA ASP A 56 12.13 -3.19 -1.29
C ASP A 56 10.63 -3.04 -1.62
N GLN A 57 9.79 -3.90 -1.05
CA GLN A 57 8.35 -3.92 -1.37
C GLN A 57 7.52 -3.95 -0.10
N LEU A 58 6.47 -3.14 -0.05
CA LEU A 58 5.33 -3.32 0.84
C LEU A 58 4.12 -3.70 -0.01
N SER A 59 3.37 -4.72 0.40
CA SER A 59 2.22 -5.25 -0.34
C SER A 59 0.98 -5.26 0.52
N PHE A 60 -0.13 -4.81 -0.05
CA PHE A 60 -1.47 -4.80 0.52
C PHE A 60 -2.31 -5.84 -0.21
N ARG A 61 -2.92 -6.76 0.53
CA ARG A 61 -3.65 -7.89 -0.04
C ARG A 61 -5.14 -7.79 0.29
N PHE A 62 -5.94 -7.80 -0.76
CA PHE A 62 -7.37 -7.60 -0.71
C PHE A 62 -8.13 -8.85 -1.15
N ASN A 63 -9.29 -9.03 -0.52
CA ASN A 63 -10.35 -9.91 -1.01
C ASN A 63 -11.41 -9.07 -1.73
N GLY A 64 -12.11 -9.66 -2.69
CA GLY A 64 -13.28 -9.04 -3.35
C GLY A 64 -12.96 -8.19 -4.58
N GLY A 65 -11.77 -7.60 -4.68
CA GLY A 65 -11.34 -6.83 -5.85
C GLY A 65 -10.08 -6.00 -5.58
N PHE A 66 -9.61 -5.29 -6.60
CA PHE A 66 -8.65 -4.20 -6.43
C PHE A 66 -9.40 -2.92 -6.00
N PRO A 67 -8.97 -2.24 -4.93
CA PRO A 67 -9.46 -0.89 -4.66
C PRO A 67 -8.84 0.13 -5.62
N SER A 68 -9.50 1.27 -5.85
CA SER A 68 -8.81 2.45 -6.42
C SER A 68 -7.79 2.97 -5.41
N TYR A 69 -6.76 3.68 -5.85
CA TYR A 69 -5.78 4.25 -4.92
C TYR A 69 -5.01 5.45 -5.45
N ASP A 70 -4.52 6.22 -4.48
CA ASP A 70 -3.52 7.27 -4.64
C ASP A 70 -2.22 6.88 -3.92
N VAL A 71 -1.08 7.24 -4.51
CA VAL A 71 0.25 7.18 -3.86
C VAL A 71 0.93 8.53 -3.98
N GLU A 72 1.21 9.18 -2.84
CA GLU A 72 1.71 10.55 -2.78
C GLU A 72 2.91 10.67 -1.83
N VAL A 73 3.87 11.54 -2.15
CA VAL A 73 4.86 12.00 -1.17
C VAL A 73 4.25 13.11 -0.33
N VAL A 74 4.21 12.91 0.99
CA VAL A 74 3.66 13.88 1.94
C VAL A 74 4.74 14.37 2.91
N PRO A 75 4.66 15.63 3.39
CA PRO A 75 5.61 16.15 4.37
C PRO A 75 5.43 15.53 5.76
N GLU A 76 4.23 15.07 6.09
CA GLU A 76 3.84 14.49 7.37
C GLU A 76 2.69 13.50 7.13
N LEU A 77 2.69 12.38 7.86
CA LEU A 77 1.55 11.47 7.87
C LEU A 77 0.55 11.96 8.92
N VAL A 78 -0.70 12.14 8.54
CA VAL A 78 -1.75 12.65 9.44
C VAL A 78 -2.82 11.58 9.64
N ALA A 79 -3.24 11.37 10.88
CA ALA A 79 -4.33 10.45 11.18
C ALA A 79 -5.69 11.03 10.76
N ASP A 80 -6.39 10.37 9.84
CA ASP A 80 -7.60 10.89 9.20
C ASP A 80 -8.68 11.31 10.20
N GLY A 81 -8.90 10.50 11.24
CA GLY A 81 -9.97 10.74 12.22
C GLY A 81 -9.65 11.85 13.25
N SER A 82 -8.38 12.11 13.54
CA SER A 82 -7.97 13.05 14.60
C SER A 82 -7.27 14.30 14.10
N GLY A 83 -6.77 14.29 12.86
CA GLY A 83 -5.91 15.32 12.29
C GLY A 83 -4.54 15.42 12.98
N GLN A 84 -4.16 14.45 13.82
CA GLN A 84 -2.88 14.46 14.52
C GLN A 84 -1.77 13.83 13.67
N PRO A 85 -0.55 14.36 13.73
CA PRO A 85 0.61 13.71 13.13
C PRO A 85 0.84 12.30 13.65
N ILE A 86 1.28 11.41 12.77
CA ILE A 86 1.76 10.07 13.10
C ILE A 86 3.27 10.04 12.94
N ASP A 87 3.97 9.78 14.04
CA ASP A 87 5.43 9.67 14.03
C ASP A 87 5.91 8.48 13.20
N MET A 88 6.79 8.76 12.24
CA MET A 88 7.41 7.77 11.36
C MET A 88 8.95 7.76 11.57
N PRO A 89 9.44 7.27 12.73
CA PRO A 89 10.86 7.35 13.06
C PRO A 89 11.73 6.59 12.07
N GLY A 90 12.95 7.10 11.84
CA GLY A 90 13.91 6.49 10.90
C GLY A 90 13.58 6.70 9.42
N THR A 91 12.50 7.43 9.12
CA THR A 91 12.07 7.74 7.75
C THR A 91 12.70 9.04 7.25
N GLY A 92 13.13 9.05 6.00
CA GLY A 92 13.58 10.26 5.29
C GLY A 92 12.46 10.96 4.52
N THR A 93 11.58 10.18 3.89
CA THR A 93 10.43 10.65 3.11
C THR A 93 9.24 9.74 3.39
N ILE A 94 8.04 10.31 3.50
CA ILE A 94 6.81 9.55 3.73
C ILE A 94 6.07 9.44 2.41
N LEU A 95 5.69 8.22 2.04
CA LEU A 95 4.70 7.96 1.00
C LEU A 95 3.37 7.63 1.67
N GLU A 96 2.34 8.44 1.41
CA GLU A 96 0.98 8.10 1.76
C GLU A 96 0.36 7.26 0.65
N VAL A 97 -0.34 6.20 1.04
CA VAL A 97 -1.13 5.34 0.16
C VAL A 97 -2.56 5.39 0.64
N THR A 98 -3.45 5.89 -0.20
CA THR A 98 -4.88 6.05 0.11
C THR A 98 -5.67 5.16 -0.82
N PHE A 99 -6.28 4.11 -0.27
CA PHE A 99 -7.18 3.23 -1.01
C PHE A 99 -8.62 3.73 -0.89
N HIS A 100 -9.32 3.82 -2.02
CA HIS A 100 -10.71 4.23 -2.09
C HIS A 100 -11.61 3.04 -2.42
N GLY A 101 -12.80 3.03 -1.81
CA GLY A 101 -13.71 1.91 -1.90
C GLY A 101 -13.14 0.65 -1.24
N ALA A 102 -12.40 0.79 -0.14
CA ALA A 102 -11.75 -0.31 0.57
C ALA A 102 -11.99 -0.24 2.08
N GLN A 103 -11.86 -1.37 2.77
CA GLN A 103 -11.94 -1.42 4.24
C GLN A 103 -10.99 -2.45 4.85
N ALA A 104 -10.62 -2.25 6.12
CA ALA A 104 -9.72 -3.13 6.87
C ALA A 104 -10.35 -3.57 8.21
N HIS A 105 -11.68 -3.45 8.31
CA HIS A 105 -12.51 -3.85 9.44
C HIS A 105 -13.64 -4.80 9.04
N THR A 106 -14.12 -5.57 10.02
CA THR A 106 -15.27 -6.47 9.87
C THR A 106 -16.54 -5.68 9.57
N ALA A 107 -17.56 -6.31 8.97
CA ALA A 107 -18.79 -5.62 8.57
C ALA A 107 -19.54 -4.92 9.72
N ASP A 108 -19.30 -5.31 10.98
CA ASP A 108 -19.84 -4.65 12.17
C ASP A 108 -18.95 -3.53 12.75
N GLY A 109 -17.81 -3.25 12.10
CA GLY A 109 -16.85 -2.22 12.47
C GLY A 109 -15.97 -2.53 13.68
N LYS A 110 -16.04 -3.74 14.26
CA LYS A 110 -15.47 -4.00 15.59
C LYS A 110 -14.05 -4.55 15.60
N ALA A 111 -13.67 -5.30 14.57
CA ALA A 111 -12.38 -5.98 14.51
C ALA A 111 -11.69 -5.68 13.19
N SER A 112 -10.35 -5.68 13.18
CA SER A 112 -9.61 -5.61 11.92
C SER A 112 -9.75 -6.92 11.14
N THR A 113 -9.83 -6.82 9.82
CA THR A 113 -9.74 -7.96 8.89
C THR A 113 -8.30 -8.34 8.57
N VAL A 114 -7.32 -7.52 8.96
CA VAL A 114 -5.90 -7.79 8.75
C VAL A 114 -5.43 -8.86 9.74
N THR A 115 -5.19 -10.07 9.23
CA THR A 115 -4.81 -11.24 10.04
C THR A 115 -3.30 -11.55 9.99
N SER A 116 -2.56 -10.90 9.09
CA SER A 116 -1.12 -11.06 8.96
C SER A 116 -0.48 -9.74 8.51
N ALA A 117 0.52 -9.28 9.24
CA ALA A 117 1.30 -8.09 8.92
C ALA A 117 2.72 -8.22 9.48
N PRO A 118 3.75 -7.64 8.86
CA PRO A 118 5.06 -7.49 9.49
C PRO A 118 4.99 -6.53 10.69
N ALA A 119 6.08 -6.42 11.47
CA ALA A 119 6.17 -5.36 12.47
C ALA A 119 6.20 -3.97 11.76
N PRO A 120 5.60 -2.91 12.33
CA PRO A 120 5.61 -1.57 11.73
C PRO A 120 7.01 -1.03 11.41
N SER A 121 8.01 -1.38 12.22
CA SER A 121 9.42 -1.14 11.92
C SER A 121 9.96 -2.26 11.03
N ILE A 122 10.15 -1.97 9.74
CA ILE A 122 10.62 -2.95 8.74
C ILE A 122 12.15 -3.02 8.72
N GLY A 123 12.83 -1.88 8.73
CA GLY A 123 14.29 -1.78 8.79
C GLY A 123 15.01 -2.23 7.51
N TYR A 124 14.34 -2.28 6.37
CA TYR A 124 15.02 -2.46 5.08
C TYR A 124 15.66 -1.15 4.64
N LYS A 125 16.39 -1.21 3.51
CA LYS A 125 17.22 -0.09 3.06
C LYS A 125 16.35 1.08 2.57
N ALA A 126 15.47 0.80 1.62
CA ALA A 126 14.53 1.76 1.07
C ALA A 126 13.21 1.76 1.86
N LEU A 127 12.76 0.61 2.38
CA LEU A 127 11.54 0.49 3.19
C LEU A 127 11.86 0.44 4.70
N THR A 128 11.69 1.56 5.41
CA THR A 128 12.07 1.67 6.83
C THR A 128 10.94 1.27 7.77
N SER A 129 9.72 1.70 7.49
CA SER A 129 8.56 1.47 8.34
C SER A 129 7.24 1.58 7.57
N TYR A 130 6.13 1.26 8.22
CA TYR A 130 4.79 1.62 7.76
C TYR A 130 3.87 1.86 8.96
N ALA A 131 2.80 2.63 8.76
CA ALA A 131 1.79 2.89 9.79
C ALA A 131 0.40 3.08 9.16
N PRO A 132 -0.69 2.62 9.83
CA PRO A 132 -2.05 2.99 9.44
C PRO A 132 -2.33 4.44 9.82
N ALA A 133 -3.03 5.16 8.96
CA ALA A 133 -3.48 6.54 9.15
C ALA A 133 -5.00 6.69 9.20
N GLY A 134 -5.76 5.77 8.58
CA GLY A 134 -7.21 5.75 8.67
C GLY A 134 -7.86 4.50 8.08
N ASP A 135 -9.07 4.21 8.56
CA ASP A 135 -9.99 3.20 8.01
C ASP A 135 -11.43 3.64 8.34
N PHE A 136 -12.02 4.42 7.44
CA PHE A 136 -13.36 4.97 7.63
C PHE A 136 -14.05 5.28 6.29
N GLU A 137 -15.37 5.09 6.22
CA GLU A 137 -16.21 5.41 5.04
C GLU A 137 -15.71 4.85 3.70
N GLY A 138 -15.00 3.73 3.73
CA GLY A 138 -14.44 3.10 2.53
C GLY A 138 -13.11 3.69 2.08
N VAL A 139 -12.43 4.45 2.93
CA VAL A 139 -11.08 4.97 2.71
C VAL A 139 -10.11 4.31 3.69
N LEU A 140 -9.03 3.74 3.16
CA LEU A 140 -7.91 3.21 3.93
C LEU A 140 -6.65 4.00 3.65
N THR A 141 -6.03 4.54 4.67
CA THR A 141 -4.82 5.35 4.53
C THR A 141 -3.66 4.70 5.26
N TYR A 142 -2.52 4.57 4.60
CA TYR A 142 -1.27 4.06 5.18
C TYR A 142 -0.10 4.95 4.81
N GLY A 143 0.78 5.21 5.77
CA GLY A 143 2.09 5.78 5.51
C GLY A 143 3.14 4.70 5.33
N ILE A 144 4.03 4.89 4.36
CA ILE A 144 5.20 4.06 4.08
C ILE A 144 6.44 4.93 4.30
N GLY A 145 7.32 4.45 5.18
CA GLY A 145 8.59 5.09 5.47
C GLY A 145 9.62 4.75 4.40
N VAL A 146 10.09 5.78 3.70
CA VAL A 146 11.19 5.66 2.74
C VAL A 146 12.49 6.13 3.40
N GLY A 147 13.50 5.27 3.39
CA GLY A 147 14.82 5.56 3.94
C GLY A 147 15.53 6.70 3.20
N ARG A 148 16.58 7.26 3.82
CA ARG A 148 17.44 8.27 3.18
C ARG A 148 18.49 7.57 2.30
N PRO A 149 18.41 7.63 0.95
CA PRO A 149 19.48 7.14 0.09
C PRO A 149 20.75 7.96 0.29
N MET A 150 21.89 7.45 -0.19
CA MET A 150 23.19 8.12 -0.09
C MET A 150 23.30 9.41 -0.93
N SER A 151 22.27 9.75 -1.71
CA SER A 151 22.18 11.00 -2.49
C SER A 151 21.80 12.19 -1.61
N THR A 152 22.32 13.38 -1.93
CA THR A 152 21.98 14.65 -1.25
C THR A 152 20.57 15.14 -1.56
N VAL A 153 19.95 14.65 -2.64
CA VAL A 153 18.53 14.87 -2.96
C VAL A 153 17.89 13.50 -3.18
N PRO A 154 17.20 12.97 -2.18
CA PRO A 154 16.65 11.63 -2.27
C PRO A 154 15.26 11.65 -2.93
N GLU A 155 15.21 11.52 -4.25
CA GLU A 155 13.98 11.09 -4.92
C GLU A 155 14.04 9.57 -5.12
N THR A 156 13.36 8.83 -4.25
CA THR A 156 13.20 7.38 -4.41
C THR A 156 12.16 7.11 -5.48
N LYS A 157 12.55 6.41 -6.54
CA LYS A 157 11.57 5.96 -7.55
C LYS A 157 10.68 4.88 -6.95
N VAL A 158 9.40 4.99 -7.27
CA VAL A 158 8.35 4.07 -6.85
C VAL A 158 7.79 3.40 -8.11
N ARG A 159 7.46 2.12 -7.98
CA ARG A 159 6.65 1.36 -8.93
C ARG A 159 5.47 0.76 -8.20
N VAL A 160 4.29 0.81 -8.80
CA VAL A 160 3.10 0.12 -8.30
C VAL A 160 2.78 -1.06 -9.22
N TYR A 161 2.66 -2.23 -8.61
CA TYR A 161 2.45 -3.49 -9.30
C TYR A 161 1.26 -4.23 -8.72
N GLU A 162 0.34 -4.62 -9.60
CA GLU A 162 -0.85 -5.37 -9.25
C GLU A 162 -0.70 -6.84 -9.64
N VAL A 163 -1.13 -7.73 -8.75
CA VAL A 163 -1.18 -9.18 -9.02
C VAL A 163 -2.53 -9.74 -8.62
N GLU A 164 -3.17 -10.40 -9.56
CA GLU A 164 -4.32 -11.27 -9.29
C GLU A 164 -3.86 -12.73 -9.27
N LYS A 165 -4.27 -13.46 -8.25
CA LYS A 165 -3.98 -14.90 -8.14
C LYS A 165 -5.15 -15.65 -7.52
N ILE A 166 -5.22 -16.94 -7.83
CA ILE A 166 -6.06 -17.88 -7.09
C ILE A 166 -5.19 -18.62 -6.07
N GLU A 167 -5.59 -18.56 -4.81
CA GLU A 167 -5.07 -19.44 -3.76
C GLU A 167 -6.25 -20.17 -3.13
N GLN A 168 -6.17 -21.51 -3.06
CA GLN A 168 -7.24 -22.36 -2.49
C GLN A 168 -8.64 -22.09 -3.07
N GLY A 169 -8.72 -21.68 -4.34
CA GLY A 169 -9.99 -21.37 -5.02
C GLY A 169 -10.54 -19.96 -4.76
N GLN A 170 -9.83 -19.11 -4.01
CA GLN A 170 -10.19 -17.71 -3.80
C GLN A 170 -9.32 -16.76 -4.62
N HIS A 171 -9.95 -15.75 -5.24
CA HIS A 171 -9.25 -14.66 -5.91
C HIS A 171 -8.66 -13.71 -4.86
N LEU A 172 -7.37 -13.44 -5.01
CA LEU A 172 -6.61 -12.53 -4.16
C LEU A 172 -6.01 -11.44 -5.04
N TYR A 173 -6.16 -10.21 -4.57
CA TYR A 173 -5.74 -9.00 -5.26
C TYR A 173 -4.63 -8.35 -4.46
N VAL A 174 -3.46 -8.15 -5.06
CA VAL A 174 -2.30 -7.60 -4.38
C VAL A 174 -1.90 -6.29 -5.03
N VAL A 175 -1.90 -5.20 -4.26
CA VAL A 175 -1.27 -3.93 -4.65
C VAL A 175 0.10 -3.87 -3.97
N ALA A 176 1.16 -3.91 -4.75
CA ALA A 176 2.53 -3.86 -4.27
C ALA A 176 3.16 -2.50 -4.57
N ILE A 177 3.56 -1.80 -3.52
CA ILE A 177 4.35 -0.57 -3.59
C ILE A 177 5.82 -0.96 -3.50
N GLN A 178 6.55 -0.73 -4.59
CA GLN A 178 7.96 -1.09 -4.71
C GLN A 178 8.81 0.18 -4.70
N LEU A 179 9.82 0.19 -3.85
CA LEU A 179 10.77 1.28 -3.68
C LEU A 179 12.10 0.88 -4.29
N ASP A 180 12.56 1.62 -5.30
CA ASP A 180 13.88 1.41 -5.91
C ASP A 180 14.93 1.48 -4.79
N ALA A 181 15.77 0.44 -4.68
CA ALA A 181 16.80 0.30 -3.66
C ALA A 181 18.22 0.49 -4.22
N THR A 182 18.37 0.99 -5.45
CA THR A 182 19.67 1.17 -6.14
C THR A 182 20.62 2.10 -5.40
N ALA A 183 20.10 3.19 -4.84
CA ALA A 183 20.90 4.22 -4.16
C ALA A 183 21.28 3.87 -2.71
N TRP A 184 20.99 2.64 -2.25
CA TRP A 184 21.28 2.16 -0.91
C TRP A 184 22.28 1.00 -0.97
N LYS A 185 23.58 1.30 -0.84
CA LYS A 185 24.63 0.28 -0.69
C LYS A 185 24.74 -0.15 0.77
#